data_AF-A0A662I539-F1
#
_entry.id   AF-A0A662I539-F1
#
_cell.length_a   1.000
_cell.length_b   1.000
_cell.length_c   1.000
_cell.angle_alpha   90.00
_cell.angle_beta   90.00
_cell.angle_gamma   90.00
#
_symmetry.space_group_name_H-M   'P 1'
#
loop_
_entity.id
_entity.type
_entity.pdbx_description
1 polymer ?
#
loop_
_entity_poly.entity_id
_entity_poly.type
_entity_poly.pdbx_seq_one_letter_code
_entity_poly.pdbx_strand_id
1 'polypeptide(L)'
;MIIELTGRSGLAPQDVAQILGKLGEVIEIGYSSYAVISEGKVVLVVSCQRIEDGLTNIKIYVEEAEVLKKLVEVYEELEAEIDEVTVH
;
A
#
# COMPACT_ATOMS: atom_id res chain seq x y z
N MET A 1 4.84 9.80 13.32
CA MET A 1 5.86 8.82 12.88
C MET A 1 5.30 8.22 11.62
N ILE A 2 6.01 8.38 10.50
CA ILE A 2 5.56 7.83 9.23
C ILE A 2 6.48 6.65 8.88
N ILE A 3 5.89 5.50 8.58
CA ILE A 3 6.63 4.32 8.12
C ILE A 3 6.45 4.22 6.61
N GLU A 4 7.57 4.17 5.90
CA GLU A 4 7.63 3.94 4.46
C GLU A 4 8.09 2.50 4.20
N LEU A 5 7.30 1.74 3.45
CA LEU A 5 7.62 0.41 2.95
C LEU A 5 7.77 0.48 1.45
N THR A 6 8.95 0.11 0.93
CA THR A 6 9.19 0.01 -0.51
C THR A 6 9.39 -1.45 -0.88
N GLY A 7 8.71 -1.89 -1.95
CA GLY A 7 8.79 -3.26 -2.39
C GLY A 7 8.25 -3.48 -3.80
N ARG A 8 8.00 -4.75 -4.12
CA ARG A 8 7.51 -5.21 -5.41
C ARG A 8 6.37 -6.20 -5.22
N SER A 9 5.37 -6.13 -6.09
CA SER A 9 4.23 -7.06 -6.11
C SER A 9 4.02 -7.62 -7.52
N GLY A 10 3.58 -8.87 -7.62
CA GLY A 10 3.13 -9.46 -8.88
C GLY A 10 1.81 -8.87 -9.39
N LEU A 11 1.04 -8.23 -8.51
CA LEU A 11 -0.31 -7.76 -8.77
C LEU A 11 -0.35 -6.49 -9.60
N ALA A 12 -1.44 -6.27 -10.34
CA ALA A 12 -1.67 -4.98 -10.98
C ALA A 12 -2.06 -3.91 -9.93
N PRO A 13 -1.81 -2.61 -10.18
CA PRO A 13 -2.15 -1.53 -9.26
C PRO A 13 -3.59 -1.57 -8.71
N GLN A 14 -4.54 -1.94 -9.57
CA GLN A 14 -5.96 -2.06 -9.22
C GLN A 14 -6.26 -3.22 -8.25
N ASP A 15 -5.54 -4.33 -8.35
CA ASP A 15 -5.72 -5.48 -7.46
C ASP A 15 -5.12 -5.17 -6.08
N VAL A 16 -3.97 -4.46 -6.06
CA VAL A 16 -3.38 -3.88 -4.83
C VAL A 16 -4.39 -2.97 -4.14
N ALA A 17 -5.03 -2.05 -4.89
CA ALA A 17 -6.06 -1.17 -4.35
C ALA A 17 -7.26 -1.94 -3.77
N GLN A 18 -7.71 -3.01 -4.45
CA GLN A 18 -8.82 -3.83 -3.96
C GLN A 18 -8.50 -4.51 -2.63
N ILE A 19 -7.28 -5.04 -2.47
CA ILE A 19 -6.84 -5.68 -1.22
C ILE A 19 -6.75 -4.65 -0.10
N LEU A 20 -6.19 -3.47 -0.38
CA LEU A 20 -6.11 -2.37 0.58
C LEU A 20 -7.49 -1.87 1.03
N GLY A 21 -8.53 -2.11 0.25
CA GLY A 21 -9.92 -1.85 0.62
C GLY A 21 -10.42 -2.62 1.85
N LYS A 22 -9.69 -3.67 2.28
CA LYS A 22 -9.96 -4.34 3.57
C LYS A 22 -9.55 -3.49 4.78
N LEU A 23 -8.67 -2.52 4.59
CA LEU A 23 -8.17 -1.63 5.63
C LEU A 23 -9.02 -0.35 5.78
N GLY A 24 -9.82 -0.02 4.77
CA GLY A 24 -10.68 1.16 4.75
C GLY A 24 -11.21 1.51 3.36
N GLU A 25 -11.83 2.68 3.23
CA GLU A 25 -12.27 3.21 1.94
C GLU A 25 -11.06 3.60 1.09
N VAL A 26 -11.01 3.15 -0.16
CA VAL A 26 -9.90 3.45 -1.08
C VAL A 26 -10.30 4.56 -2.04
N ILE A 27 -9.47 5.60 -2.11
CA ILE A 27 -9.64 6.71 -3.04
C ILE A 27 -8.41 6.78 -3.95
N GLU A 28 -8.63 6.80 -5.26
CA GLU A 28 -7.56 7.10 -6.22
C GLU A 28 -7.24 8.60 -6.17
N ILE A 29 -5.99 8.92 -5.83
CA ILE A 29 -5.51 10.30 -5.63
C ILE A 29 -4.52 10.75 -6.73
N GLY A 30 -4.24 9.88 -7.69
CA GLY A 30 -3.34 10.13 -8.81
C GLY A 30 -3.15 8.87 -9.64
N TYR A 31 -2.34 8.97 -10.70
CA TYR A 31 -2.10 7.85 -11.61
C TYR A 31 -1.50 6.65 -10.86
N SER A 32 -2.31 5.62 -10.60
CA SER A 32 -1.93 4.43 -9.82
C SER A 32 -1.48 4.75 -8.39
N SER A 33 -2.02 5.82 -7.79
CA SER A 33 -1.78 6.19 -6.38
C SER A 33 -3.09 6.22 -5.62
N TYR A 34 -3.12 5.62 -4.44
CA TYR A 34 -4.32 5.39 -3.65
C TYR A 34 -4.13 5.88 -2.22
N ALA A 35 -5.16 6.50 -1.66
CA ALA A 35 -5.28 6.76 -0.23
C ALA A 35 -6.29 5.80 0.37
N VAL A 36 -5.99 5.24 1.54
CA VAL A 36 -6.96 4.50 2.36
C VAL A 36 -7.44 5.39 3.47
N ILE A 37 -8.75 5.56 3.56
CA ILE A 37 -9.44 6.31 4.59
C ILE A 37 -10.10 5.36 5.58
N SER A 38 -9.80 5.55 6.86
CA SER A 38 -10.45 4.85 7.96
C SER A 38 -10.87 5.86 9.01
N GLU A 39 -12.10 5.75 9.52
CA GLU A 39 -12.67 6.68 10.52
C GLU A 39 -12.55 8.17 10.13
N GLY A 40 -12.63 8.48 8.83
CA GLY A 40 -12.54 9.84 8.31
C GLY A 40 -11.13 10.43 8.23
N LYS A 41 -10.08 9.62 8.40
CA LYS A 41 -8.67 10.03 8.25
C LYS A 41 -7.95 9.19 7.21
N VAL A 42 -6.98 9.78 6.53
CA VAL A 42 -6.05 9.03 5.67
C VAL A 42 -5.11 8.26 6.59
N VAL A 43 -5.13 6.93 6.48
CA VAL A 43 -4.30 6.05 7.32
C VAL A 43 -3.14 5.43 6.57
N LEU A 44 -3.25 5.37 5.24
CA LEU A 44 -2.23 4.85 4.36
C LEU A 44 -2.30 5.53 2.99
N VAL A 45 -1.13 5.72 2.38
CA VAL A 45 -1.00 6.14 0.98
C VAL A 45 -0.13 5.12 0.26
N VAL A 46 -0.60 4.62 -0.89
CA VAL A 46 0.15 3.70 -1.74
C VAL A 46 0.39 4.32 -3.10
N SER A 47 1.61 4.19 -3.61
CA SER A 47 1.95 4.46 -4.99
C SER A 47 2.38 3.16 -5.67
N CYS A 48 1.73 2.83 -6.78
CA CYS A 48 1.99 1.66 -7.59
C CYS A 48 2.56 2.07 -8.94
N GLN A 49 3.67 1.47 -9.36
CA GLN A 49 4.26 1.70 -10.67
C GLN A 49 4.52 0.38 -11.37
N ARG A 50 3.78 0.12 -12.45
CA ARG A 50 4.03 -1.05 -13.30
C ARG A 50 5.37 -0.92 -14.00
N ILE A 51 6.16 -1.99 -13.99
CA ILE A 51 7.44 -2.07 -14.68
C ILE A 51 7.39 -3.10 -15.82
N GLU A 52 8.36 -3.03 -16.74
CA GLU A 52 8.36 -3.80 -18.00
C GLU A 52 8.34 -5.32 -17.79
N ASP A 53 8.87 -5.79 -16.66
CA ASP A 53 8.93 -7.21 -16.32
C ASP A 53 7.59 -7.79 -15.80
N GLY A 54 6.51 -7.01 -15.84
CA GLY A 54 5.19 -7.45 -15.36
C GLY A 54 5.06 -7.48 -13.84
N LEU A 55 5.99 -6.83 -13.12
CA LEU A 55 5.87 -6.54 -11.70
C LEU A 55 5.36 -5.11 -11.47
N THR A 56 4.93 -4.83 -10.25
CA THR A 56 4.51 -3.52 -9.80
C THR A 56 5.39 -3.10 -8.62
N ASN A 57 6.15 -2.03 -8.77
CA ASN A 57 6.80 -1.39 -7.63
C ASN A 57 5.72 -0.78 -6.75
N ILE A 58 5.77 -1.06 -5.46
CA ILE A 58 4.85 -0.52 -4.46
C ILE A 58 5.62 0.32 -3.45
N LYS A 59 5.06 1.48 -3.12
CA LYS A 59 5.49 2.30 -1.99
C LYS A 59 4.31 2.57 -1.09
N ILE A 60 4.42 2.22 0.18
CA ILE A 60 3.36 2.33 1.16
C ILE A 60 3.81 3.25 2.29
N TYR A 61 3.07 4.34 2.50
CA TYR A 61 3.25 5.26 3.62
C TYR A 61 2.16 4.98 4.65
N VAL A 62 2.55 4.67 5.89
CA VAL A 62 1.65 4.35 6.99
C VAL A 62 1.86 5.35 8.11
N GLU A 63 0.79 6.01 8.55
CA GLU A 63 0.85 7.02 9.64
C GLU A 63 0.49 6.43 11.01
N GLU A 64 -0.35 5.40 11.05
CA GLU A 64 -0.86 4.80 12.28
C GLU A 64 -0.33 3.39 12.54
N ALA A 65 0.17 3.14 13.76
CA ALA A 65 0.75 1.85 14.14
C ALA A 65 -0.27 0.70 14.17
N GLU A 66 -1.55 0.99 14.43
CA GLU A 66 -2.62 -0.02 14.35
C GLU A 66 -2.82 -0.49 12.90
N VAL A 67 -2.74 0.44 11.96
CA VAL A 67 -2.89 0.15 10.52
C VAL A 67 -1.71 -0.63 9.99
N LEU A 68 -0.50 -0.39 10.51
CA LEU A 68 0.66 -1.24 10.19
C LEU A 68 0.39 -2.72 10.55
N LYS A 69 -0.23 -3.01 11.71
CA LYS A 69 -0.54 -4.40 12.09
C LYS A 69 -1.53 -5.04 11.13
N LYS A 70 -2.59 -4.32 10.77
CA LYS A 70 -3.58 -4.77 9.80
C LYS A 70 -2.97 -4.95 8.40
N LEU A 71 -2.01 -4.10 8.02
CA LEU A 71 -1.28 -4.21 6.76
C LEU A 71 -0.44 -5.50 6.70
N VAL A 72 0.15 -5.92 7.82
CA VAL A 72 0.87 -7.20 7.92
C VAL A 72 -0.07 -8.40 7.69
N GLU A 73 -1.33 -8.30 8.12
CA GLU A 73 -2.32 -9.37 7.93
C GLU A 73 -2.72 -9.56 6.45
N VAL A 74 -2.76 -8.47 5.67
CA VAL A 74 -3.05 -8.52 4.23
C VAL A 74 -1.80 -8.64 3.36
N TYR A 75 -0.62 -8.76 3.98
CA TYR A 75 0.66 -8.72 3.28
C TYR A 75 0.86 -9.91 2.33
N GLU A 76 0.44 -11.11 2.76
CA GLU A 76 0.49 -12.30 1.91
C GLU A 76 -0.41 -12.14 0.68
N GLU A 77 -1.59 -11.51 0.83
CA GLU A 77 -2.51 -11.27 -0.27
C GLU A 77 -1.99 -10.23 -1.26
N LEU A 78 -1.18 -9.27 -0.79
CA LEU A 78 -0.54 -8.28 -1.66
C LEU A 78 0.52 -8.89 -2.58
N GLU A 79 0.88 -10.18 -2.39
CA GLU A 79 1.99 -10.85 -3.08
C GLU A 79 3.24 -9.96 -3.12
N ALA A 80 3.47 -9.22 -2.04
CA ALA A 80 4.48 -8.19 -1.95
C ALA A 80 5.76 -8.74 -1.34
N GLU A 81 6.90 -8.30 -1.86
CA GLU A 81 8.22 -8.44 -1.26
C GLU A 81 8.73 -7.05 -0.88
N ILE A 82 8.86 -6.75 0.42
CA ILE A 82 9.39 -5.48 0.92
C ILE A 82 10.91 -5.55 0.86
N ASP A 83 11.47 -4.64 0.07
CA ASP A 83 12.90 -4.45 -0.09
C ASP A 83 13.47 -3.55 1.03
N GLU A 84 12.72 -2.51 1.45
CA GLU A 84 13.20 -1.48 2.36
C GLU A 84 12.10 -0.96 3.30
N VAL A 85 12.48 -0.67 4.55
CA VAL A 85 11.63 -0.05 5.57
C VAL A 85 12.34 1.20 6.12
N THR A 86 11.69 2.36 5.99
CA THR A 86 12.20 3.65 6.51
C THR A 86 11.22 4.23 7.52
N VAL A 87 11.73 4.84 8.61
CA VAL A 87 10.93 5.52 9.63
C VAL A 87 11.31 7.00 9.65
N HIS A 88 10.31 7.87 9.46
CA HIS A 88 10.43 9.33 9.47
C HIS A 88 9.83 9.96 10.74
#